data_AF-A0A9D6UIE0-F1
#
_entry.id   AF-A0A9D6UIE0-F1
#
_cell.length_a   1.000
_cell.length_b   1.000
_cell.length_c   1.000
_cell.angle_alpha   90.00
_cell.angle_beta   90.00
_cell.angle_gamma   90.00
#
_symmetry.space_group_name_H-M   'P 1'
#
loop_
_entity.id
_entity.type
_entity.pdbx_description
1 polymer ?
#
loop_
_entity_poly.entity_id
_entity_poly.type
_entity_poly.pdbx_seq_one_letter_code
_entity_poly.pdbx_strand_id
1 'polypeptide(L)'
;MKNAVKKIYFQGADDKDMKNFADRFLNSGLFWIYIAINPKKDWKSLYQNLSKEKQILFKDEYNKAFLLSRSYRKLTKLFLGRGISLKNYFLPKEAETEPDKFIKYNRADELRWKEVLELIS
;
A
#
# COMPACT_ATOMS: atom_id res chain seq x y z
N MET A 1 11.66 -12.24 0.79
CA MET A 1 11.33 -11.19 1.78
C MET A 1 9.93 -10.67 1.46
N LYS A 2 8.91 -11.05 2.25
CA LYS A 2 7.43 -10.81 2.13
C LYS A 2 6.54 -12.04 2.45
N ASN A 3 7.12 -13.21 2.70
CA ASN A 3 6.31 -14.43 2.89
C ASN A 3 5.41 -14.36 4.13
N ALA A 4 5.86 -13.74 5.22
CA ALA A 4 5.04 -13.57 6.43
C ALA A 4 3.83 -12.68 6.17
N VAL A 5 4.03 -11.47 5.62
CA VAL A 5 2.92 -10.56 5.25
C VAL A 5 1.96 -11.21 4.26
N LYS A 6 2.48 -11.89 3.23
CA LYS A 6 1.63 -12.64 2.29
C LYS A 6 0.85 -13.75 2.98
N LYS A 7 1.46 -14.50 3.90
CA LYS A 7 0.80 -15.58 4.64
C LYS A 7 -0.31 -15.04 5.55
N ILE A 8 -0.03 -13.97 6.29
CA ILE A 8 -0.94 -13.39 7.29
C ILE A 8 -2.09 -12.60 6.63
N TYR A 9 -1.78 -11.67 5.73
CA TYR A 9 -2.78 -10.76 5.16
C TYR A 9 -3.36 -11.21 3.82
N PHE A 10 -2.65 -12.09 3.10
CA PHE A 10 -3.02 -12.49 1.74
C PHE A 10 -3.12 -14.00 1.55
N GLN A 11 -3.21 -14.78 2.65
CA GLN A 11 -3.39 -16.23 2.63
C GLN A 11 -2.39 -16.99 1.73
N GLY A 12 -1.17 -16.45 1.58
CA GLY A 12 -0.16 -17.01 0.69
C GLY A 12 -0.47 -16.92 -0.80
N ALA A 13 -1.42 -16.07 -1.21
CA ALA A 13 -1.85 -15.94 -2.60
C ALA A 13 -0.69 -15.56 -3.55
N ASP A 14 -0.74 -16.15 -4.74
CA ASP A 14 0.20 -15.85 -5.83
C ASP A 14 -0.09 -14.47 -6.42
N ASP A 15 0.97 -13.69 -6.61
CA ASP A 15 0.95 -12.33 -7.14
C ASP A 15 1.59 -12.21 -8.53
N LYS A 16 1.86 -13.35 -9.20
CA LYS A 16 2.28 -13.36 -10.61
C LYS A 16 1.24 -12.72 -11.51
N ASP A 17 -0.03 -13.09 -11.33
CA ASP A 17 -1.15 -12.40 -11.97
C ASP A 17 -1.65 -11.28 -11.06
N MET A 18 -1.10 -10.09 -11.26
CA MET A 18 -1.44 -8.93 -10.47
C MET A 18 -2.89 -8.48 -10.62
N LYS A 19 -3.55 -8.77 -11.75
CA LYS A 19 -4.95 -8.40 -11.96
C LYS A 19 -5.85 -9.27 -11.10
N ASN A 20 -5.67 -10.59 -11.17
CA ASN A 20 -6.41 -11.53 -10.33
C ASN A 20 -6.11 -11.32 -8.84
N PHE A 21 -4.85 -11.04 -8.49
CA PHE A 21 -4.48 -10.71 -7.12
C PHE A 21 -5.18 -9.45 -6.61
N ALA A 22 -5.18 -8.35 -7.39
CA ALA A 22 -5.89 -7.13 -7.01
C ALA A 22 -7.41 -7.36 -6.93
N ASP A 23 -7.99 -8.09 -7.88
CA ASP A 23 -9.41 -8.41 -7.91
C ASP A 23 -9.88 -9.15 -6.65
N ARG A 24 -9.03 -10.03 -6.10
CA ARG A 24 -9.31 -10.77 -4.87
C ARG A 24 -9.24 -9.90 -3.62
N PHE A 25 -8.30 -8.96 -3.56
CA PHE A 25 -7.95 -8.28 -2.31
C PHE A 25 -8.35 -6.80 -2.23
N LEU A 26 -8.74 -6.15 -3.33
CA LEU A 26 -9.19 -4.75 -3.29
C LEU A 26 -10.37 -4.54 -2.33
N ASN A 27 -11.33 -5.47 -2.34
CA ASN A 27 -12.51 -5.40 -1.47
C ASN A 27 -12.19 -5.66 0.02
N SER A 28 -11.00 -6.16 0.34
CA SER A 28 -10.61 -6.46 1.73
C SER A 28 -10.24 -5.22 2.55
N GLY A 29 -9.95 -4.09 1.89
CA GLY A 29 -9.40 -2.88 2.54
C GLY A 29 -7.98 -3.04 3.11
N LEU A 30 -7.28 -4.13 2.74
CA LEU A 30 -5.92 -4.44 3.16
C LEU A 30 -4.92 -4.42 1.99
N PHE A 31 -5.40 -4.17 0.77
CA PHE A 31 -4.56 -4.19 -0.42
C PHE A 31 -3.48 -3.10 -0.39
N TRP A 32 -3.74 -1.99 0.31
CA TRP A 32 -2.78 -0.92 0.57
C TRP A 32 -1.47 -1.44 1.21
N ILE A 33 -1.53 -2.47 2.06
CA ILE A 33 -0.34 -3.09 2.68
C ILE A 33 0.57 -3.64 1.59
N TYR A 34 -0.04 -4.37 0.66
CA TYR A 34 0.67 -4.98 -0.44
C TYR A 34 1.26 -3.92 -1.38
N ILE A 35 0.53 -2.84 -1.66
CA ILE A 35 1.02 -1.69 -2.43
C ILE A 35 2.26 -1.09 -1.75
N ALA A 36 2.14 -0.76 -0.45
CA ALA A 36 3.18 -0.08 0.31
C ALA A 36 4.51 -0.85 0.33
N ILE A 37 4.47 -2.16 0.55
CA ILE A 37 5.70 -2.98 0.62
C ILE A 37 6.26 -3.35 -0.78
N ASN A 38 5.52 -3.08 -1.86
CA ASN A 38 5.92 -3.35 -3.24
C ASN A 38 5.98 -2.06 -4.09
N PRO A 39 6.71 -1.00 -3.67
CA PRO A 39 6.64 0.31 -4.33
C PRO A 39 7.20 0.33 -5.75
N LYS A 40 7.93 -0.72 -6.16
CA LYS A 40 8.53 -0.85 -7.50
C LYS A 40 7.63 -1.54 -8.54
N LYS A 41 6.46 -2.07 -8.16
CA LYS A 41 5.54 -2.67 -9.13
C LYS A 41 4.90 -1.59 -10.02
N ASP A 42 4.49 -1.99 -11.22
CA ASP A 42 3.81 -1.10 -12.16
C ASP A 42 2.32 -0.93 -11.80
N TRP A 43 2.09 -0.14 -10.77
CA TRP A 43 0.74 0.15 -10.27
C TRP A 43 -0.10 0.97 -11.25
N LYS A 44 0.54 1.78 -12.10
CA LYS A 44 -0.17 2.60 -13.09
C LYS A 44 -0.77 1.72 -14.18
N SER A 45 0.00 0.76 -14.68
CA SER A 45 -0.51 -0.23 -15.64
C SER A 45 -1.64 -1.07 -15.03
N LEU A 46 -1.45 -1.56 -13.79
CA LEU A 46 -2.50 -2.31 -13.10
C LEU A 46 -3.80 -1.50 -12.98
N TYR A 47 -3.71 -0.24 -12.51
CA TYR A 47 -4.86 0.65 -12.39
C TYR A 47 -5.63 0.81 -13.71
N GLN A 48 -4.93 1.02 -14.82
CA GLN A 48 -5.54 1.20 -16.15
C GLN A 48 -6.30 -0.05 -16.63
N ASN A 49 -5.90 -1.25 -16.18
CA ASN A 49 -6.48 -2.53 -16.57
C ASN A 49 -7.64 -2.99 -15.66
N LEU A 50 -7.98 -2.22 -14.62
CA LEU A 50 -9.12 -2.50 -13.74
C LEU A 50 -10.42 -1.94 -14.31
N SER A 51 -11.55 -2.53 -13.92
CA SER A 51 -12.88 -1.96 -14.18
C SER A 51 -13.05 -0.61 -13.45
N LYS A 52 -13.96 0.25 -13.94
CA LYS A 52 -14.19 1.59 -13.34
C LYS A 52 -14.48 1.54 -11.84
N GLU A 53 -15.30 0.59 -11.40
CA GLU A 53 -15.62 0.40 -9.98
C GLU A 53 -14.37 0.05 -9.16
N LYS A 54 -13.53 -0.86 -9.67
CA LYS A 54 -12.29 -1.26 -9.00
C LYS A 54 -11.21 -0.18 -9.04
N GLN A 55 -11.22 0.70 -10.05
CA GLN A 55 -10.33 1.86 -10.10
C GLN A 55 -10.56 2.81 -8.91
N ILE A 56 -11.81 3.01 -8.50
CA ILE A 56 -12.14 3.84 -7.33
C ILE A 56 -11.55 3.23 -6.07
N LEU A 57 -11.83 1.94 -5.81
CA LEU A 57 -11.28 1.22 -4.66
C LEU A 57 -9.74 1.19 -4.67
N PHE A 58 -9.15 0.96 -5.83
CA PHE A 58 -7.70 0.96 -5.98
C PHE A 58 -7.10 2.32 -5.64
N LYS A 59 -7.73 3.41 -6.10
CA LYS A 59 -7.28 4.77 -5.81
C LYS A 59 -7.25 5.02 -4.29
N ASP A 60 -8.29 4.60 -3.58
CA ASP A 60 -8.37 4.76 -2.11
C ASP A 60 -7.29 3.94 -1.39
N GLU A 61 -7.11 2.68 -1.77
CA GLU A 61 -6.08 1.80 -1.20
C GLU A 61 -4.66 2.29 -1.52
N TYR A 62 -4.43 2.79 -2.74
CA TYR A 62 -3.14 3.35 -3.15
C TYR A 62 -2.83 4.64 -2.37
N ASN A 63 -3.81 5.51 -2.23
CA ASN A 63 -3.69 6.75 -1.45
C ASN A 63 -3.33 6.44 0.01
N LYS A 64 -4.03 5.49 0.64
CA LYS A 64 -3.72 5.03 2.00
C LYS A 64 -2.29 4.47 2.11
N ALA A 65 -1.86 3.66 1.15
CA ALA A 65 -0.49 3.15 1.09
C ALA A 65 0.54 4.28 0.98
N PHE A 66 0.27 5.28 0.14
CA PHE A 66 1.12 6.44 -0.04
C PHE A 66 1.26 7.24 1.25
N LEU A 67 0.14 7.58 1.89
CA LEU A 67 0.09 8.27 3.17
C LEU A 67 0.95 7.54 4.22
N LEU A 68 0.70 6.25 4.46
CA LEU A 68 1.41 5.51 5.50
C LEU A 68 2.91 5.39 5.20
N SER A 69 3.28 5.13 3.94
CA SER A 69 4.69 5.08 3.54
C SER A 69 5.43 6.41 3.75
N ARG A 70 4.73 7.53 3.58
CA ARG A 70 5.26 8.89 3.77
C ARG A 70 5.30 9.27 5.25
N SER A 71 4.17 9.21 5.94
CA SER A 71 4.04 9.64 7.35
C SER A 71 4.95 8.84 8.28
N TYR A 72 5.10 7.54 8.01
CA TYR A 72 5.95 6.66 8.82
C TYR A 72 7.35 6.44 8.24
N ARG A 73 7.82 7.30 7.32
CA ARG A 73 9.12 7.13 6.64
C ARG A 73 10.29 6.96 7.61
N LYS A 74 10.30 7.69 8.73
CA LYS A 74 11.34 7.58 9.77
C LYS A 74 11.28 6.21 10.47
N LEU A 75 10.08 5.76 10.82
CA LEU A 75 9.86 4.44 11.44
C LEU A 75 10.27 3.31 10.48
N THR A 76 9.87 3.39 9.21
CA THR A 76 10.28 2.44 8.18
C THR A 76 11.81 2.37 8.04
N LYS A 77 12.50 3.51 8.08
CA LYS A 77 13.98 3.54 8.08
C LYS A 77 14.59 2.86 9.30
N LEU A 78 13.98 3.02 10.48
CA LEU A 78 14.43 2.39 11.72
C LEU A 78 14.38 0.86 11.61
N PHE A 79 13.25 0.32 11.15
CA PHE A 79 13.04 -1.13 11.07
C PHE A 79 13.77 -1.78 9.89
N LEU A 80 13.81 -1.13 8.73
CA LEU A 80 14.28 -1.75 7.49
C LEU A 80 15.67 -1.26 7.04
N GLY A 81 16.28 -0.33 7.77
CA GLY A 81 17.49 0.39 7.36
C GLY A 81 17.30 1.33 6.16
N ARG A 82 16.10 1.38 5.56
CA ARG A 82 15.77 2.21 4.40
C ARG A 82 14.32 2.66 4.41
N GLY A 83 14.05 3.78 3.73
CA GLY A 83 12.68 4.25 3.53
C GLY A 83 11.96 3.47 2.42
N ILE A 84 10.65 3.33 2.55
CA ILE A 84 9.77 2.95 1.44
C ILE A 84 9.35 4.24 0.74
N SER A 85 9.51 4.26 -0.58
CA SER A 85 9.18 5.43 -1.41
C SER A 85 8.14 5.02 -2.46
N LEU A 86 6.87 5.22 -2.14
CA LEU A 86 5.77 5.05 -3.09
C LEU A 86 5.54 6.37 -3.85
N LYS A 87 5.36 6.30 -5.19
CA LYS A 87 5.09 7.48 -6.01
C LYS A 87 3.67 8.00 -5.76
N ASN A 88 3.47 9.32 -5.76
CA ASN A 88 2.13 9.89 -5.78
C ASN A 88 1.54 9.82 -7.20
N TYR A 89 0.38 9.18 -7.37
CA TYR A 89 -0.30 9.11 -8.67
C TYR A 89 -1.63 9.84 -8.72
N PHE A 90 -2.28 10.05 -7.58
CA PHE A 90 -3.70 10.37 -7.54
C PHE A 90 -4.03 11.60 -6.70
N LEU A 91 -3.07 12.11 -5.93
CA LEU A 91 -3.24 13.29 -5.10
C LEU A 91 -2.52 14.50 -5.72
N PRO A 92 -2.90 15.73 -5.33
CA PRO A 92 -2.13 16.93 -5.63
C PRO A 92 -0.67 16.83 -5.18
N LYS A 93 0.21 17.64 -5.77
CA LYS A 93 1.66 17.59 -5.51
C LYS A 93 1.99 17.92 -4.05
N GLU A 94 1.18 18.76 -3.42
CA GLU A 94 1.24 19.16 -2.02
C GLU A 94 1.14 17.96 -1.06
N ALA A 95 0.47 16.89 -1.48
CA ALA A 95 0.39 15.66 -0.68
C ALA A 95 1.74 14.95 -0.54
N GLU A 96 2.75 15.30 -1.35
CA GLU A 96 4.11 14.77 -1.16
C GLU A 96 4.78 15.25 0.12
N THR A 97 4.38 16.41 0.63
CA THR A 97 4.87 16.99 1.88
C THR A 97 3.89 16.80 3.03
N GLU A 98 2.58 16.91 2.78
CA GLU A 98 1.53 16.89 3.81
C GLU A 98 0.38 15.94 3.41
N PRO A 99 0.62 14.63 3.30
CA PRO A 99 -0.37 13.68 2.80
C PRO A 99 -1.62 13.56 3.70
N ASP A 100 -1.47 13.83 4.99
CA ASP A 100 -2.52 13.79 6.02
C ASP A 100 -3.59 14.88 5.83
N LYS A 101 -3.28 15.98 5.14
CA LYS A 101 -4.29 16.99 4.74
C LYS A 101 -5.28 16.46 3.69
N PHE A 102 -4.88 15.44 2.93
CA PHE A 102 -5.66 14.92 1.80
C PHE A 102 -6.30 13.57 2.09
N ILE A 103 -5.73 12.79 3.00
CA ILE A 103 -6.18 11.43 3.31
C ILE A 103 -6.31 11.26 4.82
N LYS A 104 -7.49 10.85 5.25
CA LYS A 104 -7.71 10.39 6.62
C LYS A 104 -7.41 8.89 6.72
N TYR A 105 -6.82 8.47 7.83
CA TYR A 105 -6.61 7.06 8.15
C TYR A 105 -7.06 6.79 9.58
N ASN A 106 -7.33 5.52 9.85
CA ASN A 106 -7.75 5.10 11.18
C ASN A 106 -6.52 4.67 11.99
N ARG A 107 -6.60 4.78 13.32
CA ARG A 107 -5.58 4.25 14.24
C ARG A 107 -5.27 2.77 13.99
N ALA A 108 -6.27 1.99 13.54
CA ALA A 108 -6.08 0.60 13.16
C ALA A 108 -5.12 0.41 11.97
N ASP A 109 -5.10 1.36 11.02
CA ASP A 109 -4.20 1.29 9.85
C ASP A 109 -2.75 1.58 10.26
N GLU A 110 -2.54 2.50 11.20
CA GLU A 110 -1.23 2.74 11.81
C GLU A 110 -0.71 1.50 12.54
N LEU A 111 -1.55 0.87 13.37
CA LEU A 111 -1.16 -0.34 14.10
C LEU A 111 -0.79 -1.48 13.15
N ARG A 112 -1.60 -1.69 12.10
CA ARG A 112 -1.26 -2.65 11.05
C ARG A 112 0.04 -2.31 10.33
N TRP A 113 0.31 -1.03 10.09
CA TRP A 113 1.57 -0.65 9.46
C TRP A 113 2.78 -1.00 10.33
N LYS A 114 2.69 -0.77 11.65
CA LYS A 114 3.74 -1.17 12.60
C LYS A 114 3.95 -2.69 12.59
N GLU A 115 2.87 -3.46 12.66
CA GLU A 115 2.91 -4.92 12.56
C GLU A 115 3.56 -5.37 11.23
N VAL A 116 3.17 -4.76 10.11
CA VAL A 116 3.76 -5.05 8.80
C VAL A 116 5.26 -4.76 8.77
N LEU A 117 5.72 -3.66 9.38
CA LEU A 117 7.14 -3.32 9.46
C LEU A 117 7.92 -4.37 10.26
N GLU A 118 7.39 -4.84 11.39
CA GLU A 118 7.96 -5.93 12.19
C GLU A 118 8.01 -7.25 11.41
N LEU A 119 6.98 -7.55 10.61
CA LEU A 119 6.92 -8.78 9.82
C LEU A 119 7.86 -8.80 8.61
N ILE A 120 8.37 -7.64 8.18
CA ILE A 120 9.28 -7.53 7.02
C ILE A 120 10.71 -7.11 7.37
N SER A 121 10.97 -6.66 8.60
CA SER A 121 12.33 -6.49 9.15
C SER A 121 13.02 -7.83 9.33
#